data_AF-A0A7C1UCZ9-F1
#
_entry.id   AF-A0A7C1UCZ9-F1
#
_cell.length_a   1.000
_cell.length_b   1.000
_cell.length_c   1.000
_cell.angle_alpha   90.00
_cell.angle_beta   90.00
_cell.angle_gamma   90.00
#
_symmetry.space_group_name_H-M   'P 1'
#
loop_
_entity.id
_entity.type
_entity.pdbx_description
1 polymer ?
#
loop_
_entity_poly.entity_id
_entity_poly.type
_entity_poly.pdbx_seq_one_letter_code
_entity_poly.pdbx_strand_id
1 'polypeptide(L)'
;MNGRRGFTLIELLVVIAIIAILMAILMPTLNRAREQGKRAVCLGNLKQLSLSWITYADDNDDRIVNGAAGHAGTPTDARHPNERPWVDKCWAPNYGSGEQLPQAQQIEAIKAGSLWPYCKNIKLYKCPTGYRGEMLSYAIVHSMNGNPPAGTYRQVGGRRVPKTEGGVVLWAKTRMQITNPAPAARIVFVDEGWATSFSYAVHYVQETWWDDPSVRHGDGTTYSYADGHSEYWKWKGIDTIKMGRDRDRGHPGNNYSPQSQEGFEDLYRIQKATFGKLGYQPSH
;
A
#
# COMPACT_ATOMS: atom_id res chain seq x y z
N MET A 1 16.95 24.50 -64.63
CA MET A 1 15.72 23.95 -64.02
C MET A 1 16.09 22.70 -63.24
N ASN A 2 16.27 22.80 -61.92
CA ASN A 2 16.61 21.63 -61.11
C ASN A 2 15.35 20.80 -60.89
N GLY A 3 15.22 19.70 -61.65
CA GLY A 3 14.15 18.73 -61.46
C GLY A 3 14.22 18.15 -60.05
N ARG A 4 13.20 18.42 -59.24
CA ARG A 4 13.06 17.79 -57.92
C ARG A 4 12.87 16.29 -58.14
N ARG A 5 13.86 15.49 -57.72
CA ARG A 5 13.75 14.02 -57.67
C ARG A 5 12.63 13.68 -56.67
N GLY A 6 11.58 13.01 -57.14
CA GLY A 6 10.53 12.48 -56.28
C GLY A 6 11.00 11.21 -55.57
N PHE A 7 10.53 11.02 -54.34
CA PHE A 7 10.75 9.78 -53.59
C PHE A 7 10.09 8.60 -54.31
N THR A 8 10.81 7.49 -54.46
CA THR A 8 10.24 6.23 -54.95
C THR A 8 9.45 5.51 -53.87
N LEU A 9 8.50 4.68 -54.27
CA LEU A 9 7.72 3.85 -53.34
C LEU A 9 8.62 2.96 -52.48
N ILE A 10 9.68 2.40 -53.07
CA ILE A 10 10.64 1.52 -52.37
C ILE A 10 11.39 2.28 -51.28
N GLU A 11 11.88 3.48 -51.57
CA GLU A 11 12.59 4.32 -50.58
C GLU A 11 11.68 4.66 -49.39
N LEU A 12 10.40 4.96 -49.64
CA LEU A 12 9.43 5.20 -48.57
C LEU A 12 9.17 3.94 -47.74
N LEU A 13 9.03 2.78 -48.38
CA LEU A 13 8.79 1.50 -47.71
C LEU A 13 9.96 1.08 -46.80
N VAL A 14 11.20 1.28 -47.24
CA VAL A 14 12.39 0.97 -46.42
C VAL A 14 12.44 1.86 -45.17
N VAL A 15 12.11 3.15 -45.31
CA VAL A 15 12.12 4.10 -44.18
C VAL A 15 11.07 3.71 -43.13
N ILE A 16 9.83 3.41 -43.55
CA ILE A 16 8.81 2.99 -42.58
C ILE A 16 9.16 1.65 -41.93
N ALA A 17 9.81 0.72 -42.65
CA ALA A 17 10.26 -0.54 -42.09
C ALA A 17 11.32 -0.34 -41.01
N ILE A 18 12.30 0.55 -41.24
CA ILE A 18 13.32 0.89 -40.24
C ILE A 18 12.67 1.56 -39.01
N ILE A 19 11.76 2.52 -39.22
CA ILE A 19 11.02 3.17 -38.11
C ILE A 19 10.22 2.14 -37.31
N ALA A 20 9.55 1.20 -37.97
CA ALA A 20 8.77 0.15 -37.30
C ALA A 20 9.66 -0.76 -36.44
N ILE A 21 10.83 -1.17 -36.93
CA ILE A 21 11.81 -1.97 -36.17
C ILE A 21 12.32 -1.20 -34.95
N LEU A 22 12.68 0.08 -35.14
CA LEU A 22 13.15 0.93 -34.04
C LEU A 22 12.06 1.12 -32.98
N MET A 23 10.81 1.39 -33.41
CA MET A 23 9.68 1.54 -32.49
C MET A 23 9.36 0.24 -31.73
N ALA A 24 9.47 -0.93 -32.38
CA ALA A 24 9.23 -2.23 -31.75
C ALA A 24 10.17 -2.50 -30.57
N ILE A 25 11.43 -2.03 -30.66
CA ILE A 25 12.43 -2.17 -29.58
C ILE A 25 12.29 -1.04 -28.54
N LEU A 26 11.99 0.18 -29.01
CA LEU A 26 11.96 1.37 -28.15
C LEU A 26 10.71 1.41 -27.26
N MET A 27 9.54 1.01 -27.76
CA MET A 27 8.27 1.13 -27.02
C MET A 27 8.23 0.28 -25.72
N PRO A 28 8.64 -1.01 -25.71
CA PRO A 28 8.71 -1.79 -24.48
C PRO A 28 9.68 -1.19 -23.46
N THR A 29 10.82 -0.68 -23.93
CA THR A 29 11.86 -0.07 -23.09
C THR A 29 11.37 1.23 -22.47
N LEU A 30 10.73 2.11 -23.25
CA LEU A 30 10.14 3.37 -22.77
C LEU A 30 9.02 3.11 -21.77
N ASN A 31 8.19 2.09 -21.98
CA ASN A 31 7.14 1.72 -21.04
C ASN A 31 7.71 1.28 -19.69
N ARG A 32 8.77 0.46 -19.70
CA ARG A 32 9.50 0.05 -18.48
C ARG A 32 10.14 1.25 -17.77
N ALA A 33 10.82 2.12 -18.50
CA ALA A 33 11.45 3.33 -17.95
C ALA A 33 10.42 4.27 -17.32
N ARG A 34 9.27 4.48 -17.99
CA ARG A 34 8.16 5.28 -17.47
C ARG A 34 7.61 4.68 -16.17
N GLU A 35 7.43 3.37 -16.11
CA GLU A 35 6.95 2.69 -14.90
C GLU A 35 7.94 2.81 -13.74
N GLN A 36 9.24 2.64 -14.01
CA GLN A 36 10.28 2.87 -13.00
C GLN A 36 10.26 4.32 -12.47
N GLY A 37 10.04 5.30 -13.34
CA GLY A 37 9.89 6.71 -12.94
C GLY A 37 8.67 6.94 -12.04
N LYS A 38 7.52 6.34 -12.38
CA LYS A 38 6.31 6.41 -11.53
C LYS A 38 6.55 5.73 -10.18
N ARG A 39 7.17 4.57 -10.16
CA ARG A 39 7.54 3.86 -8.93
C ARG A 39 8.48 4.68 -8.05
N ALA A 40 9.47 5.37 -8.64
CA ALA A 40 10.37 6.24 -7.89
C ALA A 40 9.63 7.39 -7.19
N VAL A 41 8.64 7.99 -7.85
CA VAL A 41 7.76 8.99 -7.24
C VAL A 41 6.93 8.37 -6.11
N CYS A 42 6.40 7.17 -6.30
CA CYS A 42 5.62 6.46 -5.28
C CYS A 42 6.45 6.16 -4.01
N LEU A 43 7.68 5.70 -4.18
CA LEU A 43 8.64 5.51 -3.08
C LEU A 43 8.94 6.83 -2.36
N GLY A 44 9.14 7.91 -3.11
CA GLY A 44 9.31 9.26 -2.55
C GLY A 44 8.12 9.71 -1.71
N ASN A 45 6.90 9.48 -2.18
CA ASN A 45 5.67 9.78 -1.44
C ASN A 45 5.60 8.98 -0.14
N LEU A 46 5.83 7.66 -0.19
CA LEU A 46 5.82 6.77 0.97
C LEU A 46 6.88 7.13 2.00
N LYS A 47 8.08 7.51 1.56
CA LYS A 47 9.13 8.02 2.44
C LYS A 47 8.67 9.28 3.15
N GLN A 48 8.09 10.24 2.44
CA GLN A 48 7.60 11.49 3.05
C GLN A 48 6.43 11.26 4.03
N LEU A 49 5.50 10.36 3.70
CA LEU A 49 4.42 9.96 4.60
C LEU A 49 4.97 9.29 5.86
N SER A 50 6.01 8.46 5.74
CA SER A 50 6.62 7.76 6.87
C SER A 50 7.40 8.69 7.77
N LEU A 51 8.13 9.66 7.21
CA LEU A 51 8.75 10.72 7.99
C LEU A 51 7.70 11.54 8.75
N SER A 52 6.56 11.84 8.12
CA SER A 52 5.45 12.54 8.76
C SER A 52 4.83 11.74 9.90
N TRP A 53 4.74 10.41 9.73
CA TRP A 53 4.30 9.47 10.76
C TRP A 53 5.29 9.40 11.94
N ILE A 54 6.60 9.47 11.67
CA ILE A 54 7.65 9.56 12.70
C ILE A 54 7.51 10.88 13.48
N THR A 55 7.44 12.01 12.78
CA THR A 55 7.32 13.33 13.42
C THR A 55 6.02 13.47 14.21
N TYR A 56 4.92 12.89 13.72
CA TYR A 56 3.68 12.79 14.49
C TYR A 56 3.92 12.10 15.84
N ALA A 57 4.61 10.95 15.84
CA ALA A 57 4.87 10.23 17.08
C ALA A 57 5.78 11.03 18.03
N ASP A 58 6.80 11.72 17.51
CA ASP A 58 7.68 12.58 18.30
C ASP A 58 6.89 13.68 19.05
N ASP A 59 5.86 14.26 18.40
CA ASP A 59 4.99 15.29 18.98
C ASP A 59 3.87 14.75 19.90
N ASN A 60 3.65 13.43 19.94
CA ASN A 60 2.51 12.79 20.61
C ASN A 60 2.93 11.73 21.63
N ASP A 61 3.96 12.00 22.44
CA ASP A 61 4.47 11.10 23.47
C ASP A 61 4.82 9.70 22.93
N ASP A 62 5.46 9.65 21.76
CA ASP A 62 5.81 8.44 20.99
C ASP A 62 4.61 7.63 20.45
N ARG A 63 3.37 8.10 20.65
CA ARG A 63 2.17 7.42 20.13
C ARG A 63 2.09 7.56 18.63
N ILE A 64 1.93 6.44 17.94
CA ILE A 64 1.75 6.44 16.49
C ILE A 64 0.28 6.73 16.16
N VAL A 65 0.05 7.42 15.04
CA VAL A 65 -1.29 7.80 14.60
C VAL A 65 -2.20 6.57 14.42
N ASN A 66 -3.52 6.74 14.62
CA ASN A 66 -4.49 5.71 14.31
C ASN A 66 -4.48 5.43 12.79
N GLY A 67 -4.01 4.25 12.42
CA GLY A 67 -3.89 3.76 11.05
C GLY A 67 -5.20 3.32 10.42
N ALA A 68 -6.31 3.31 11.17
CA ALA A 68 -7.64 2.98 10.67
C ALA A 68 -8.31 4.21 10.01
N ALA A 69 -8.02 4.43 8.72
CA ALA A 69 -8.63 5.46 7.88
C ALA A 69 -10.15 5.53 8.06
N GLY A 70 -10.68 6.76 8.13
CA GLY A 70 -12.10 7.09 8.32
C GLY A 70 -12.75 6.52 9.59
N HIS A 71 -11.93 6.01 10.53
CA HIS A 71 -12.42 5.40 11.76
C HIS A 71 -11.96 6.22 12.97
N ALA A 72 -12.62 7.36 13.18
CA ALA A 72 -12.47 8.12 14.42
C ALA A 72 -13.13 7.35 15.57
N GLY A 73 -12.32 6.93 16.54
CA GLY A 73 -12.85 6.12 17.64
C GLY A 73 -13.60 6.96 18.66
N THR A 74 -14.79 6.50 19.02
CA THR A 74 -15.59 7.08 20.11
C THR A 74 -15.00 6.66 21.47
N PRO A 75 -15.41 7.26 22.59
CA PRO A 75 -14.96 6.83 23.93
C PRO A 75 -15.22 5.34 24.23
N THR A 76 -16.20 4.75 23.54
CA THR A 76 -16.60 3.33 23.68
C THR A 76 -15.91 2.42 22.66
N ASP A 77 -15.14 2.95 21.71
CA ASP A 77 -14.41 2.09 20.77
C ASP A 77 -13.32 1.31 21.50
N ALA A 78 -13.41 -0.02 21.44
CA ALA A 78 -12.46 -0.89 22.11
C ALA A 78 -11.04 -0.83 21.50
N ARG A 79 -10.87 -0.39 20.26
CA ARG A 79 -9.59 -0.33 19.52
C ARG A 79 -8.90 1.02 19.66
N HIS A 80 -9.66 2.09 19.50
CA HIS A 80 -9.14 3.44 19.26
C HIS A 80 -9.86 4.51 20.10
N PRO A 81 -10.04 4.32 21.42
CA PRO A 81 -10.87 5.24 22.20
C PRO A 81 -10.32 6.67 22.13
N ASN A 82 -11.08 7.58 21.53
CA ASN A 82 -10.73 8.98 21.29
C ASN A 82 -9.50 9.21 20.40
N GLU A 83 -9.12 8.25 19.55
CA GLU A 83 -8.03 8.43 18.59
C GLU A 83 -8.56 8.86 17.23
N ARG A 84 -8.07 9.99 16.72
CA ARG A 84 -8.36 10.46 15.36
C ARG A 84 -7.49 9.72 14.34
N PRO A 85 -8.04 9.31 13.20
CA PRO A 85 -7.30 8.56 12.19
C PRO A 85 -6.30 9.45 11.44
N TRP A 86 -5.38 8.81 10.73
CA TRP A 86 -4.38 9.50 9.91
C TRP A 86 -4.99 10.27 8.72
N VAL A 87 -6.10 9.75 8.19
CA VAL A 87 -7.00 10.38 7.21
C VAL A 87 -8.46 10.04 7.56
N ASP A 88 -9.38 10.93 7.23
CA ASP A 88 -10.82 10.66 7.35
C ASP A 88 -11.33 9.83 6.15
N LYS A 89 -12.63 9.54 6.10
CA LYS A 89 -13.27 8.68 5.11
C LYS A 89 -13.12 9.21 3.68
N CYS A 90 -12.29 8.52 2.89
CA CYS A 90 -12.01 8.86 1.49
C CYS A 90 -12.72 7.95 0.45
N TRP A 91 -13.58 7.02 0.89
CA TRP A 91 -14.23 6.04 0.01
C TRP A 91 -15.76 6.17 0.00
N ALA A 92 -16.37 5.80 -1.13
CA ALA A 92 -17.83 5.82 -1.30
C ALA A 92 -18.47 4.59 -0.63
N PRO A 93 -19.77 4.59 -0.31
CA PRO A 93 -20.43 3.41 0.27
C PRO A 93 -20.24 2.12 -0.55
N ASN A 94 -20.31 2.16 -1.89
CA ASN A 94 -20.08 1.00 -2.75
C ASN A 94 -18.68 1.01 -3.39
N TYR A 95 -17.67 1.45 -2.65
CA TYR A 95 -16.28 1.45 -3.13
C TYR A 95 -15.81 0.09 -3.65
N GLY A 96 -16.28 -1.02 -3.07
CA GLY A 96 -15.99 -2.39 -3.53
C GLY A 96 -16.53 -2.74 -4.93
N SER A 97 -17.43 -1.93 -5.51
CA SER A 97 -17.83 -2.01 -6.91
C SER A 97 -17.14 -0.95 -7.78
N GLY A 98 -16.07 -0.34 -7.27
CA GLY A 98 -15.30 0.70 -7.94
C GLY A 98 -15.85 2.13 -7.80
N GLU A 99 -16.90 2.37 -6.99
CA GLU A 99 -17.42 3.71 -6.75
C GLU A 99 -16.38 4.60 -6.04
N GLN A 100 -16.33 5.89 -6.37
CA GLN A 100 -15.41 6.85 -5.75
C GLN A 100 -16.18 8.08 -5.24
N LEU A 101 -15.76 8.61 -4.09
CA LEU A 101 -16.22 9.93 -3.65
C LEU A 101 -15.73 11.02 -4.60
N PRO A 102 -16.42 12.17 -4.71
CA PRO A 102 -15.89 13.33 -5.41
C PRO A 102 -14.50 13.71 -4.87
N GLN A 103 -13.56 14.04 -5.77
CA GLN A 103 -12.19 14.41 -5.37
C GLN A 103 -12.15 15.50 -4.30
N ALA A 104 -13.03 16.50 -4.38
CA ALA A 104 -13.11 17.56 -3.38
C ALA A 104 -13.39 17.01 -1.97
N GLN A 105 -14.29 16.04 -1.84
CA GLN A 105 -14.60 15.42 -0.54
C GLN A 105 -13.42 14.59 -0.01
N GLN A 106 -12.76 13.82 -0.89
CA GLN A 106 -11.56 13.08 -0.51
C GLN A 106 -10.43 14.02 -0.03
N ILE A 107 -10.26 15.16 -0.70
CA ILE A 107 -9.26 16.18 -0.32
C ILE A 107 -9.57 16.74 1.08
N GLU A 108 -10.82 17.08 1.36
CA GLU A 108 -11.19 17.57 2.70
C GLU A 108 -11.02 16.49 3.77
N ALA A 109 -11.36 15.23 3.47
CA ALA A 109 -11.13 14.10 4.37
C ALA A 109 -9.64 13.87 4.67
N ILE A 110 -8.76 14.01 3.68
CA ILE A 110 -7.31 13.94 3.87
C ILE A 110 -6.84 15.08 4.78
N LYS A 111 -7.28 16.31 4.53
CA LYS A 111 -6.90 17.49 5.33
C LYS A 111 -7.39 17.43 6.77
N ALA A 112 -8.52 16.76 7.01
CA ALA A 112 -9.05 16.53 8.35
C ALA A 112 -8.26 15.48 9.15
N GLY A 113 -7.42 14.69 8.47
CA GLY A 113 -6.60 13.64 9.06
C GLY A 113 -5.48 14.15 9.96
N SER A 114 -5.08 13.32 10.93
CA SER A 114 -4.09 13.71 11.95
C SER A 114 -2.67 13.84 11.40
N LEU A 115 -2.36 13.26 10.23
CA LEU A 115 -1.06 13.44 9.58
C LEU A 115 -0.96 14.70 8.71
N TRP A 116 -2.09 15.30 8.31
CA TRP A 116 -2.08 16.47 7.42
C TRP A 116 -1.19 17.64 7.90
N PRO A 117 -1.15 17.98 9.21
CA PRO A 117 -0.27 19.05 9.70
C PRO A 117 1.22 18.81 9.41
N TYR A 118 1.64 17.56 9.27
CA TYR A 118 3.02 17.12 9.06
C TYR A 118 3.39 16.98 7.58
N CYS A 119 2.41 16.68 6.72
CA CYS A 119 2.57 16.53 5.27
C CYS A 119 1.51 17.30 4.49
N LYS A 120 1.54 18.63 4.57
CA LYS A 120 0.61 19.60 3.90
C LYS A 120 0.74 19.63 2.37
N ASN A 121 0.81 18.47 1.72
CA ASN A 121 0.93 18.30 0.29
C ASN A 121 0.03 17.15 -0.16
N ILE A 122 -1.09 17.51 -0.78
CA ILE A 122 -2.11 16.56 -1.24
C ILE A 122 -1.58 15.54 -2.26
N LYS A 123 -0.51 15.88 -3.00
CA LYS A 123 0.07 14.97 -4.00
C LYS A 123 0.74 13.75 -3.36
N LEU A 124 1.07 13.81 -2.07
CA LEU A 124 1.71 12.72 -1.35
C LEU A 124 0.77 11.56 -1.04
N TYR A 125 -0.54 11.80 -1.05
CA TYR A 125 -1.53 10.79 -0.68
C TYR A 125 -1.96 9.91 -1.85
N LYS A 126 -1.54 10.25 -3.09
CA LYS A 126 -1.91 9.52 -4.30
C LYS A 126 -0.70 9.01 -5.08
N CYS A 127 -0.82 7.78 -5.53
CA CYS A 127 0.15 7.10 -6.36
C CYS A 127 0.06 7.62 -7.81
N PRO A 128 1.20 7.82 -8.52
CA PRO A 128 1.21 8.23 -9.93
C PRO A 128 0.63 7.19 -10.90
N THR A 129 0.46 5.94 -10.47
CA THR A 129 -0.27 4.87 -11.17
C THR A 129 -1.69 4.67 -10.64
N GLY A 130 -2.15 5.56 -9.74
CA GLY A 130 -3.50 5.55 -9.18
C GLY A 130 -4.60 5.78 -10.20
N TYR A 131 -5.82 5.36 -9.88
CA TYR A 131 -6.96 5.56 -10.78
C TYR A 131 -7.33 7.04 -10.87
N ARG A 132 -7.84 7.45 -12.03
CA ARG A 132 -8.36 8.80 -12.21
C ARG A 132 -9.50 9.02 -11.23
N GLY A 133 -9.38 10.07 -10.41
CA GLY A 133 -10.37 10.40 -9.37
C GLY A 133 -9.93 10.03 -7.96
N GLU A 134 -8.93 9.16 -7.80
CA GLU A 134 -8.43 8.78 -6.48
C GLU A 134 -7.46 9.83 -5.93
N MET A 135 -7.70 10.22 -4.68
CA MET A 135 -6.84 11.13 -3.93
C MET A 135 -6.12 10.43 -2.77
N LEU A 136 -6.55 9.21 -2.41
CA LEU A 136 -5.92 8.35 -1.42
C LEU A 136 -5.66 6.97 -2.04
N SER A 137 -4.40 6.57 -2.14
CA SER A 137 -3.99 5.25 -2.66
C SER A 137 -3.16 4.43 -1.67
N TYR A 138 -2.69 5.07 -0.61
CA TYR A 138 -1.83 4.47 0.39
C TYR A 138 -2.65 4.12 1.62
N ALA A 139 -2.23 3.07 2.32
CA ALA A 139 -2.81 2.66 3.59
C ALA A 139 -1.73 2.45 4.63
N ILE A 140 -2.09 2.66 5.90
CA ILE A 140 -1.29 2.16 7.01
C ILE A 140 -1.67 0.68 7.23
N VAL A 141 -0.66 -0.18 7.40
CA VAL A 141 -0.90 -1.59 7.74
C VAL A 141 -1.47 -1.71 9.13
N HIS A 142 -2.38 -2.64 9.34
CA HIS A 142 -3.14 -2.68 10.59
C HIS A 142 -2.34 -2.95 11.87
N SER A 143 -1.12 -3.51 11.78
CA SER A 143 -0.24 -3.70 12.93
C SER A 143 0.33 -2.38 13.46
N MET A 144 0.28 -1.30 12.66
CA MET A 144 0.71 0.05 13.03
C MET A 144 -0.50 0.88 13.45
N ASN A 145 -1.02 0.56 14.63
CA ASN A 145 -2.19 1.21 15.24
C ASN A 145 -3.41 1.29 14.29
N GLY A 146 -3.61 0.29 13.43
CA GLY A 146 -4.84 0.17 12.63
C GLY A 146 -5.84 -0.78 13.27
N ASN A 147 -6.77 -1.34 12.48
CA ASN A 147 -7.78 -2.29 12.97
C ASN A 147 -7.17 -3.68 13.24
N PRO A 148 -6.93 -4.08 14.50
CA PRO A 148 -6.13 -5.26 14.80
C PRO A 148 -6.91 -6.55 14.45
N PRO A 149 -6.31 -7.49 13.69
CA PRO A 149 -6.97 -8.74 13.34
C PRO A 149 -6.98 -9.70 14.53
N ALA A 150 -7.75 -10.77 14.41
CA ALA A 150 -7.79 -11.83 15.42
C ALA A 150 -6.37 -12.35 15.75
N GLY A 151 -6.12 -12.56 17.05
CA GLY A 151 -4.84 -13.08 17.55
C GLY A 151 -3.78 -12.02 17.89
N THR A 152 -3.95 -10.75 17.48
CA THR A 152 -2.92 -9.69 17.64
C THR A 152 -3.13 -8.75 18.82
N TYR A 153 -4.25 -8.88 19.53
CA TYR A 153 -4.62 -8.06 20.68
C TYR A 153 -5.12 -8.94 21.84
N ARG A 154 -5.16 -8.37 23.04
CA ARG A 154 -5.82 -8.93 24.22
C ARG A 154 -7.01 -8.07 24.60
N GLN A 155 -8.04 -8.66 25.21
CA GLN A 155 -9.16 -7.92 25.77
C GLN A 155 -8.92 -7.70 27.26
N VAL A 156 -8.86 -6.43 27.69
CA VAL A 156 -8.67 -6.05 29.09
C VAL A 156 -9.65 -4.91 29.40
N GLY A 157 -10.59 -5.15 30.32
CA GLY A 157 -11.57 -4.12 30.73
C GLY A 157 -12.41 -3.56 29.57
N GLY A 158 -12.83 -4.42 28.63
CA GLY A 158 -13.62 -4.01 27.45
C GLY A 158 -12.81 -3.28 26.36
N ARG A 159 -11.50 -3.14 26.53
CA ARG A 159 -10.59 -2.54 25.56
C ARG A 159 -9.67 -3.58 24.95
N ARG A 160 -9.35 -3.40 23.67
CA ARG A 160 -8.28 -4.11 22.98
C ARG A 160 -6.97 -3.43 23.34
N VAL A 161 -6.03 -4.23 23.83
CA VAL A 161 -4.66 -3.80 24.14
C VAL A 161 -3.67 -4.61 23.32
N PRO A 162 -2.49 -4.04 23.00
CA PRO A 162 -1.43 -4.76 22.30
C PRO A 162 -1.12 -6.13 22.91
N LYS A 163 -1.00 -7.13 22.04
CA LYS A 163 -0.47 -8.45 22.39
C LYS A 163 1.02 -8.50 22.03
N THR A 164 1.80 -9.06 22.93
CA THR A 164 3.21 -9.36 22.71
C THR A 164 3.38 -10.88 22.67
N GLU A 165 4.08 -11.38 21.66
CA GLU A 165 4.40 -12.81 21.53
C GLU A 165 5.86 -12.99 21.14
N GLY A 166 6.62 -13.78 21.92
CA GLY A 166 8.05 -14.01 21.63
C GLY A 166 8.87 -12.72 21.55
N GLY A 167 8.54 -11.72 22.38
CA GLY A 167 9.20 -10.42 22.38
C GLY A 167 8.77 -9.48 21.24
N VAL A 168 7.79 -9.85 20.41
CA VAL A 168 7.29 -9.05 19.30
C VAL A 168 5.93 -8.45 19.66
N VAL A 169 5.78 -7.12 19.55
CA VAL A 169 4.48 -6.45 19.65
C VAL A 169 3.75 -6.54 18.31
N LEU A 170 2.62 -7.25 18.30
CA LEU A 170 1.88 -7.59 17.09
C LEU A 170 0.99 -6.44 16.58
N TRP A 171 0.55 -5.59 17.51
CA TRP A 171 -0.23 -4.38 17.23
C TRP A 171 0.39 -3.23 18.02
N ALA A 172 1.24 -2.44 17.37
CA ALA A 172 1.96 -1.35 17.98
C ALA A 172 1.04 -0.14 18.16
N LYS A 173 1.22 0.56 19.28
CA LYS A 173 0.57 1.83 19.63
C LYS A 173 1.59 2.96 19.83
N THR A 174 2.86 2.62 20.00
CA THR A 174 3.98 3.57 20.08
C THR A 174 5.15 3.07 19.25
N ARG A 175 6.07 3.95 18.83
CA ARG A 175 7.24 3.49 18.05
C ARG A 175 8.23 2.69 18.89
N MET A 176 8.36 3.00 20.17
CA MET A 176 9.19 2.24 21.13
C MET A 176 8.77 0.76 21.25
N GLN A 177 7.57 0.39 20.82
CA GLN A 177 7.13 -1.01 20.77
C GLN A 177 7.66 -1.77 19.53
N ILE A 178 8.22 -1.05 18.55
CA ILE A 178 8.67 -1.60 17.26
C ILE A 178 10.18 -1.88 17.34
N THR A 179 10.56 -2.84 18.19
CA THR A 179 11.98 -3.16 18.45
C THR A 179 12.40 -4.52 17.92
N ASN A 180 11.45 -5.44 17.79
CA ASN A 180 11.70 -6.80 17.30
C ASN A 180 10.63 -7.21 16.26
N PRO A 181 11.02 -7.55 15.01
CA PRO A 181 12.31 -7.23 14.41
C PRO A 181 12.55 -5.70 14.39
N ALA A 182 13.77 -5.29 14.04
CA ALA A 182 14.15 -3.87 14.00
C ALA A 182 13.15 -3.02 13.19
N PRO A 183 13.01 -1.72 13.46
CA PRO A 183 12.12 -0.82 12.73
C PRO A 183 12.23 -0.92 11.19
N ALA A 184 13.44 -1.15 10.67
CA ALA A 184 13.72 -1.34 9.25
C ALA A 184 13.09 -2.61 8.64
N ALA A 185 12.57 -3.54 9.44
CA ALA A 185 11.89 -4.75 8.97
C ALA A 185 10.37 -4.68 9.17
N ARG A 186 9.85 -3.60 9.76
CA ARG A 186 8.43 -3.44 10.11
C ARG A 186 7.79 -2.41 9.18
N ILE A 187 6.90 -2.87 8.31
CA ILE A 187 6.23 -1.99 7.34
C ILE A 187 5.19 -1.10 8.04
N VAL A 188 5.02 0.11 7.51
CA VAL A 188 4.04 1.10 7.99
C VAL A 188 3.02 1.41 6.91
N PHE A 189 3.46 1.91 5.75
CA PHE A 189 2.57 2.20 4.64
C PHE A 189 2.73 1.20 3.50
N VAL A 190 1.66 1.01 2.74
CA VAL A 190 1.62 0.26 1.49
C VAL A 190 0.85 1.05 0.43
N ASP A 191 1.25 0.95 -0.84
CA ASP A 191 0.38 1.30 -1.97
C ASP A 191 -0.64 0.17 -2.18
N GLU A 192 -1.76 0.29 -1.50
CA GLU A 192 -2.83 -0.72 -1.53
C GLU A 192 -3.52 -0.79 -2.88
N GLY A 193 -3.43 0.25 -3.70
CA GLY A 193 -4.05 0.23 -5.01
C GLY A 193 -5.38 0.98 -5.10
N TRP A 194 -5.84 1.65 -4.04
CA TRP A 194 -7.12 2.38 -3.96
C TRP A 194 -7.35 2.94 -2.54
N ALA A 195 -8.52 3.56 -2.29
CA ALA A 195 -8.86 4.12 -0.99
C ALA A 195 -9.31 3.03 0.01
N THR A 196 -8.48 2.80 1.02
CA THR A 196 -8.69 1.78 2.07
C THR A 196 -9.72 2.22 3.09
N SER A 197 -10.67 1.32 3.38
CA SER A 197 -11.47 1.41 4.61
C SER A 197 -10.68 0.82 5.77
N PHE A 198 -10.49 1.56 6.86
CA PHE A 198 -9.64 1.15 7.98
C PHE A 198 -8.16 1.05 7.59
N SER A 199 -7.61 -0.13 7.30
CA SER A 199 -6.17 -0.36 7.20
C SER A 199 -5.91 -1.54 6.27
N TYR A 200 -4.73 -1.58 5.66
CA TYR A 200 -4.30 -2.77 4.91
C TYR A 200 -4.13 -3.94 5.86
N ALA A 201 -4.79 -5.05 5.55
CA ALA A 201 -4.97 -6.18 6.43
C ALA A 201 -4.33 -7.45 5.87
N VAL A 202 -3.67 -8.19 6.76
CA VAL A 202 -3.17 -9.55 6.55
C VAL A 202 -3.53 -10.45 7.73
N HIS A 203 -3.81 -11.73 7.52
CA HIS A 203 -4.07 -12.62 8.64
C HIS A 203 -2.80 -12.85 9.48
N TYR A 204 -2.93 -12.86 10.82
CA TYR A 204 -1.83 -13.27 11.71
C TYR A 204 -1.87 -14.78 12.03
N VAL A 205 -3.08 -15.32 12.22
CA VAL A 205 -3.32 -16.70 12.67
C VAL A 205 -3.81 -17.63 11.54
N GLN A 206 -3.82 -17.16 10.30
CA GLN A 206 -4.29 -17.93 9.15
C GLN A 206 -3.30 -17.80 7.99
N GLU A 207 -3.19 -18.88 7.23
CA GLU A 207 -2.29 -19.01 6.10
C GLU A 207 -2.95 -18.61 4.77
N THR A 208 -3.62 -17.48 4.79
CA THR A 208 -4.37 -16.96 3.64
C THR A 208 -4.22 -15.44 3.56
N TRP A 209 -4.40 -14.91 2.36
CA TRP A 209 -4.51 -13.47 2.15
C TRP A 209 -5.81 -12.95 2.75
N TRP A 210 -5.72 -11.79 3.41
CA TRP A 210 -6.90 -11.03 3.81
C TRP A 210 -7.22 -10.03 2.71
N ASP A 211 -6.43 -8.95 2.60
CA ASP A 211 -6.52 -8.02 1.48
C ASP A 211 -5.71 -8.56 0.30
N ASP A 212 -6.12 -8.17 -0.91
CA ASP A 212 -5.49 -8.64 -2.13
C ASP A 212 -4.11 -7.95 -2.33
N PRO A 213 -3.10 -8.66 -2.85
CA PRO A 213 -1.79 -8.07 -3.13
C PRO A 213 -1.89 -7.07 -4.28
N SER A 214 -1.50 -5.82 -4.04
CA SER A 214 -1.41 -4.80 -5.09
C SER A 214 -0.32 -5.16 -6.11
N VAL A 215 -0.65 -5.09 -7.41
CA VAL A 215 0.27 -5.36 -8.54
C VAL A 215 0.58 -4.10 -9.35
N ARG A 216 0.20 -2.93 -8.82
CA ARG A 216 0.15 -1.64 -9.52
C ARG A 216 1.50 -1.18 -10.08
N HIS A 217 2.61 -1.62 -9.51
CA HIS A 217 3.95 -1.23 -9.93
C HIS A 217 4.69 -2.32 -10.71
N GLY A 218 4.06 -2.91 -11.72
CA GLY A 218 4.70 -3.91 -12.59
C GLY A 218 4.92 -5.24 -11.87
N ASP A 219 3.82 -5.83 -11.41
CA ASP A 219 3.74 -7.10 -10.68
C ASP A 219 4.26 -7.02 -9.25
N GLY A 220 4.06 -5.86 -8.64
CA GLY A 220 4.52 -5.58 -7.29
C GLY A 220 3.88 -4.32 -6.75
N THR A 221 4.25 -4.00 -5.51
CA THR A 221 3.83 -2.79 -4.84
C THR A 221 4.98 -2.21 -4.01
N THR A 222 4.77 -1.02 -3.48
CA THR A 222 5.74 -0.26 -2.70
C THR A 222 5.30 -0.17 -1.25
N TYR A 223 6.28 -0.24 -0.36
CA TYR A 223 6.11 -0.19 1.08
C TYR A 223 7.00 0.88 1.69
N SER A 224 6.62 1.30 2.88
CA SER A 224 7.48 2.06 3.78
C SER A 224 7.66 1.34 5.10
N TYR A 225 8.69 1.72 5.86
CA TYR A 225 9.08 1.06 7.09
C TYR A 225 9.14 2.03 8.28
N ALA A 226 9.16 1.47 9.49
CA ALA A 226 9.08 2.23 10.73
C ALA A 226 10.32 3.10 11.02
N ASP A 227 11.44 2.86 10.34
CA ASP A 227 12.63 3.74 10.34
C ASP A 227 12.55 4.88 9.29
N GLY A 228 11.50 4.90 8.46
CA GLY A 228 11.25 5.93 7.45
C GLY A 228 11.77 5.63 6.05
N HIS A 229 12.43 4.49 5.80
CA HIS A 229 12.78 4.13 4.42
C HIS A 229 11.60 3.52 3.66
N SER A 230 11.77 3.35 2.34
CA SER A 230 10.74 2.80 1.45
C SER A 230 11.36 1.87 0.43
N GLU A 231 10.66 0.78 0.09
CA GLU A 231 11.14 -0.22 -0.86
C GLU A 231 10.04 -0.67 -1.80
N TYR A 232 10.45 -1.20 -2.95
CA TYR A 232 9.57 -1.87 -3.90
C TYR A 232 9.74 -3.38 -3.78
N TRP A 233 8.63 -4.09 -3.69
CA TRP A 233 8.61 -5.54 -3.71
C TRP A 233 7.96 -6.02 -5.00
N LYS A 234 8.68 -6.87 -5.73
CA LYS A 234 8.12 -7.65 -6.82
C LYS A 234 7.59 -8.96 -6.25
N TRP A 235 6.36 -9.31 -6.61
CA TRP A 235 5.80 -10.62 -6.28
C TRP A 235 6.49 -11.70 -7.12
N LYS A 236 6.69 -12.86 -6.50
CA LYS A 236 7.31 -14.02 -7.13
C LYS A 236 6.25 -15.00 -7.63
N GLY A 237 5.19 -15.21 -6.85
CA GLY A 237 4.11 -16.13 -7.16
C GLY A 237 3.29 -15.65 -8.36
N ILE A 238 3.21 -16.48 -9.40
CA ILE A 238 2.35 -16.19 -10.56
C ILE A 238 0.88 -16.12 -10.13
N ASP A 239 0.49 -16.95 -9.17
CA ASP A 239 -0.85 -16.95 -8.58
C ASP A 239 -1.11 -15.69 -7.74
N THR A 240 -0.12 -15.20 -6.97
CA THR A 240 -0.18 -13.88 -6.30
C THR A 240 -0.43 -12.75 -7.31
N ILE A 241 0.35 -12.73 -8.40
CA ILE A 241 0.24 -11.71 -9.45
C ILE A 241 -1.12 -11.79 -10.15
N LYS A 242 -1.55 -13.01 -10.50
CA LYS A 242 -2.83 -13.24 -11.17
C LYS A 242 -3.99 -12.81 -10.28
N MET A 243 -3.97 -13.21 -9.00
CA MET A 243 -4.95 -12.79 -8.01
C MET A 243 -5.05 -11.26 -7.93
N GLY A 244 -3.92 -10.57 -7.74
CA GLY A 244 -3.91 -9.11 -7.65
C GLY A 244 -4.42 -8.40 -8.90
N ARG A 245 -4.20 -8.96 -10.10
CA ARG A 245 -4.72 -8.44 -11.36
C ARG A 245 -6.22 -8.72 -11.54
N ASP A 246 -6.65 -9.95 -11.26
CA ASP A 246 -8.03 -10.40 -11.49
C ASP A 246 -9.01 -9.76 -10.48
N ARG A 247 -8.52 -9.41 -9.29
CA ARG A 247 -9.30 -8.83 -8.19
C ARG A 247 -9.11 -7.32 -8.01
N ASP A 248 -8.38 -6.69 -8.92
CA ASP A 248 -8.15 -5.25 -8.88
C ASP A 248 -9.48 -4.48 -8.79
N ARG A 249 -9.64 -3.69 -7.72
CA ARG A 249 -10.88 -2.97 -7.33
C ARG A 249 -12.12 -3.85 -7.08
N GLY A 250 -11.98 -5.17 -6.99
CA GLY A 250 -13.09 -6.10 -6.82
C GLY A 250 -13.43 -6.45 -5.38
N HIS A 251 -12.49 -6.23 -4.43
CA HIS A 251 -12.52 -6.64 -3.02
C HIS A 251 -13.47 -7.82 -2.72
N PRO A 252 -13.30 -8.97 -3.42
CA PRO A 252 -14.29 -10.06 -3.40
C PRO A 252 -14.34 -10.79 -2.05
N GLY A 253 -13.49 -10.40 -1.10
CA GLY A 253 -13.44 -10.93 0.26
C GLY A 253 -12.19 -11.77 0.54
N ASN A 254 -12.02 -12.03 1.83
CA ASN A 254 -10.79 -12.51 2.46
C ASN A 254 -10.67 -14.03 2.39
N ASN A 255 -9.47 -14.54 2.68
CA ASN A 255 -9.07 -15.95 2.77
C ASN A 255 -8.66 -16.62 1.45
N TYR A 256 -8.08 -15.88 0.50
CA TYR A 256 -7.45 -16.53 -0.64
C TYR A 256 -6.21 -17.32 -0.19
N SER A 257 -6.21 -18.62 -0.44
CA SER A 257 -5.04 -19.47 -0.24
C SER A 257 -4.17 -19.45 -1.51
N PRO A 258 -2.89 -19.10 -1.41
CA PRO A 258 -1.94 -19.34 -2.50
C PRO A 258 -1.97 -20.79 -2.98
N GLN A 259 -1.58 -20.99 -4.23
CA GLN A 259 -1.54 -22.28 -4.92
C GLN A 259 -0.10 -22.72 -5.27
N SER A 260 0.87 -21.81 -5.15
CA SER A 260 2.28 -22.06 -5.44
C SER A 260 3.17 -21.79 -4.21
N GLN A 261 4.34 -22.44 -4.17
CA GLN A 261 5.36 -22.19 -3.14
C GLN A 261 5.73 -20.70 -3.10
N GLU A 262 5.96 -20.09 -4.26
CA GLU A 262 6.30 -18.68 -4.38
C GLU A 262 5.17 -17.75 -3.91
N GLY A 263 3.91 -18.16 -4.12
CA GLY A 263 2.75 -17.43 -3.61
C GLY A 263 2.65 -17.48 -2.08
N PHE A 264 2.97 -18.63 -1.47
CA PHE A 264 3.11 -18.74 -0.03
C PHE A 264 4.31 -17.92 0.49
N GLU A 265 5.46 -17.91 -0.20
CA GLU A 265 6.59 -17.04 0.17
C GLU A 265 6.21 -15.56 0.17
N ASP A 266 5.46 -15.10 -0.83
CA ASP A 266 4.96 -13.72 -0.91
C ASP A 266 4.03 -13.39 0.28
N LEU A 267 3.12 -14.31 0.61
CA LEU A 267 2.20 -14.20 1.76
C LEU A 267 2.98 -14.12 3.09
N TYR A 268 3.92 -15.05 3.32
CA TYR A 268 4.68 -15.07 4.55
C TYR A 268 5.56 -13.84 4.69
N ARG A 269 6.11 -13.34 3.59
CA ARG A 269 6.92 -12.12 3.59
C ARG A 269 6.10 -10.93 4.07
N ILE A 270 4.88 -10.74 3.55
CA ILE A 270 4.04 -9.61 3.96
C ILE A 270 3.54 -9.74 5.41
N GLN A 271 3.18 -10.94 5.86
CA GLN A 271 2.77 -11.17 7.24
C GLN A 271 3.92 -10.96 8.22
N LYS A 272 5.11 -11.47 7.91
CA LYS A 272 6.32 -11.25 8.73
C LYS A 272 6.71 -9.78 8.79
N ALA A 273 6.62 -9.05 7.68
CA ALA A 273 6.90 -7.61 7.71
C ALA A 273 5.84 -6.80 8.47
N THR A 274 4.57 -7.23 8.43
CA THR A 274 3.47 -6.58 9.16
C THR A 274 3.62 -6.81 10.67
N PHE A 275 3.74 -8.07 11.10
CA PHE A 275 3.67 -8.44 12.51
C PHE A 275 5.03 -8.67 13.16
N GLY A 276 6.08 -8.87 12.38
CA GLY A 276 7.41 -9.30 12.83
C GLY A 276 7.62 -10.82 12.81
N LYS A 277 6.55 -11.61 12.78
CA LYS A 277 6.57 -13.09 12.79
C LYS A 277 5.24 -13.65 12.29
N LEU A 278 5.21 -14.97 12.03
CA LEU A 278 3.96 -15.70 11.78
C LEU A 278 3.33 -16.16 13.11
N GLY A 279 2.00 -16.18 13.15
CA GLY A 279 1.22 -16.68 14.29
C GLY A 279 0.86 -18.16 14.19
N TYR A 280 1.41 -18.87 13.20
CA TYR A 280 1.18 -20.28 12.90
C TYR A 280 2.46 -20.91 12.34
N GLN A 281 2.48 -22.24 12.23
CA GLN A 281 3.55 -22.97 11.56
C GLN A 281 3.27 -22.98 10.05
N PRO A 282 4.15 -22.41 9.20
CA PRO A 282 3.90 -22.38 7.77
C PRO A 282 3.92 -23.79 7.19
N SER A 283 3.03 -24.06 6.23
CA SER A 283 2.92 -25.36 5.55
C SER A 283 3.88 -25.52 4.38
N HIS A 284 4.52 -24.43 3.96
CA HIS A 284 5.43 -24.32 2.82
C HIS A 284 6.68 -23.52 3.23
#